data_AF-A0A968ZWA5-F1
#
_entry.id   AF-A0A968ZWA5-F1
#
_cell.length_a   1.000
_cell.length_b   1.000
_cell.length_c   1.000
_cell.angle_alpha   90.00
_cell.angle_beta   90.00
_cell.angle_gamma   90.00
#
_symmetry.space_group_name_H-M   'P 1'
#
loop_
_entity.id
_entity.type
_entity.pdbx_description
1 polymer ?
#
loop_
_entity_poly.entity_id
_entity_poly.type
_entity_poly.pdbx_seq_one_letter_code
_entity_poly.pdbx_strand_id
1 'polypeptide(L)'
;MAPIAAHPAERQSVLSGSADRERAWGDRCLSLVQLERYDEAIADCSRAIQLDGHRLEHRLNRGVAFYRTGNFHYRILTRLWRSIAIIFARYLTTAAPATRWGL
;
A
#
# COMPACT_ATOMS: atom_id res chain seq x y z
N MET A 1 -23.99 -21.80 -39.62
CA MET A 1 -24.05 -21.87 -38.15
C MET A 1 -23.80 -20.46 -37.61
N ALA A 2 -24.87 -19.71 -37.34
CA ALA A 2 -24.81 -18.35 -36.83
C ALA A 2 -24.63 -18.38 -35.30
N PRO A 3 -23.86 -17.45 -34.69
CA PRO A 3 -23.72 -17.41 -33.24
C PRO A 3 -25.06 -17.01 -32.65
N ILE A 4 -25.51 -17.84 -31.71
CA ILE A 4 -26.72 -17.63 -30.93
C ILE A 4 -26.52 -16.31 -30.18
N ALA A 5 -27.36 -15.31 -30.47
CA ALA A 5 -27.35 -14.05 -29.76
C ALA A 5 -27.66 -14.33 -28.28
N ALA A 6 -26.63 -14.34 -27.43
CA ALA A 6 -26.77 -14.51 -25.98
C ALA A 6 -27.82 -13.51 -25.47
N HIS A 7 -28.86 -14.04 -24.81
CA HIS A 7 -29.96 -13.23 -24.28
C HIS A 7 -29.40 -12.10 -23.39
N PRO A 8 -29.92 -10.86 -23.46
CA PRO A 8 -29.46 -9.75 -22.64
C PRO A 8 -29.53 -10.05 -21.12
N ALA A 9 -30.41 -10.95 -20.70
CA ALA A 9 -30.52 -11.42 -19.32
C ALA A 9 -29.28 -12.23 -18.85
N GLU A 10 -28.73 -13.11 -19.70
CA GLU A 10 -27.50 -13.84 -19.38
C GLU A 10 -26.31 -12.89 -19.30
N ARG A 11 -26.24 -11.92 -20.22
CA ARG A 11 -25.22 -10.87 -20.23
C ARG A 11 -25.27 -10.04 -18.94
N GLN A 12 -26.45 -9.66 -18.47
CA GLN A 12 -26.63 -8.95 -17.20
C GLN A 12 -26.25 -9.80 -15.99
N SER A 13 -26.55 -11.10 -16.00
CA SER A 13 -26.18 -12.02 -14.91
C SER A 13 -24.65 -12.18 -14.77
N VAL A 14 -23.94 -12.32 -15.90
CA VAL A 14 -22.47 -12.42 -15.92
C VAL A 14 -21.84 -11.09 -15.49
N LEU A 15 -22.38 -9.97 -15.96
CA LEU A 15 -21.94 -8.63 -15.57
C LEU A 15 -22.21 -8.35 -14.08
N SER A 16 -23.32 -8.83 -13.52
CA SER A 16 -23.65 -8.69 -12.10
C SER A 16 -22.66 -9.44 -11.22
N GLY A 17 -22.30 -10.68 -11.56
CA GLY A 17 -21.29 -11.44 -10.84
C GLY A 17 -19.87 -10.87 -10.97
N SER A 18 -19.54 -10.20 -12.07
CA SER A 18 -18.29 -9.43 -12.16
C SER A 18 -18.32 -8.15 -11.34
N ALA A 19 -19.45 -7.44 -11.32
CA ALA A 19 -19.62 -6.22 -10.53
C ALA A 19 -19.60 -6.50 -9.03
N ASP A 20 -20.18 -7.61 -8.58
CA ASP A 20 -20.16 -7.97 -7.16
C ASP A 20 -18.76 -8.38 -6.69
N ARG A 21 -18.02 -9.10 -7.55
CA ARG A 21 -16.60 -9.39 -7.29
C ARG A 21 -15.76 -8.13 -7.27
N GLU A 22 -15.98 -7.22 -8.22
CA GLU A 22 -15.30 -5.93 -8.27
C GLU A 22 -15.53 -5.11 -6.99
N ARG A 23 -16.78 -4.97 -6.54
CA ARG A 23 -17.11 -4.30 -5.28
C ARG A 23 -16.43 -4.97 -4.09
N ALA A 24 -16.48 -6.30 -4.00
CA ALA A 24 -15.85 -7.04 -2.91
C ALA A 24 -14.33 -6.79 -2.82
N TRP A 25 -13.62 -6.76 -3.96
CA TRP A 25 -12.20 -6.41 -3.98
C TRP A 25 -11.95 -4.94 -3.59
N GLY A 26 -12.82 -4.03 -4.01
CA GLY A 26 -12.76 -2.61 -3.64
C GLY A 26 -12.95 -2.37 -2.14
N ASP A 27 -14.00 -2.96 -1.56
CA ASP A 27 -14.33 -2.84 -0.14
C ASP A 27 -13.23 -3.46 0.75
N ARG A 28 -12.69 -4.60 0.30
CA ARG A 28 -11.55 -5.23 0.97
C ARG A 28 -10.30 -4.38 0.87
N CYS A 29 -10.02 -3.76 -0.29
CA CYS A 29 -8.91 -2.81 -0.42
C CYS A 29 -9.05 -1.65 0.58
N LEU A 30 -10.23 -1.03 0.66
CA LEU A 30 -10.50 0.05 1.61
C LEU A 30 -10.27 -0.41 3.05
N SER A 31 -10.77 -1.59 3.41
CA SER A 31 -10.59 -2.19 4.74
C SER A 31 -9.11 -2.41 5.06
N LEU A 32 -8.32 -2.90 4.11
CA LEU A 32 -6.88 -3.11 4.27
C LEU A 32 -6.10 -1.80 4.41
N VAL A 33 -6.52 -0.73 3.73
CA VAL A 33 -5.97 0.62 3.94
C VAL A 33 -6.19 1.09 5.38
N GLN A 34 -7.37 0.84 5.95
CA GLN A 34 -7.67 1.19 7.35
C GLN A 34 -6.88 0.33 8.35
N LEU A 35 -6.62 -0.94 8.01
CA LEU A 35 -5.79 -1.86 8.80
C LEU A 35 -4.28 -1.63 8.62
N GLU A 36 -3.88 -0.59 7.89
CA GLU A 36 -2.48 -0.27 7.55
C GLU A 36 -1.71 -1.37 6.79
N ARG A 37 -2.44 -2.32 6.19
CA ARG A 37 -1.89 -3.42 5.36
C ARG A 37 -1.78 -2.97 3.91
N TYR A 38 -0.91 -1.99 3.67
CA TYR A 38 -0.89 -1.24 2.42
C TYR A 38 -0.53 -2.07 1.19
N ASP A 39 0.40 -3.03 1.29
CA ASP A 39 0.82 -3.86 0.14
C ASP A 39 -0.32 -4.76 -0.35
N GLU A 40 -1.08 -5.35 0.58
CA GLU A 40 -2.25 -6.17 0.26
C GLU A 40 -3.39 -5.31 -0.28
N ALA A 41 -3.58 -4.10 0.27
CA ALA A 41 -4.56 -3.15 -0.25
C ALA A 41 -4.24 -2.79 -1.71
N ILE A 42 -2.98 -2.55 -2.06
CA ILE A 42 -2.56 -2.23 -3.44
C ILE A 42 -2.90 -3.39 -4.38
N ALA A 43 -2.66 -4.63 -3.96
CA ALA A 43 -2.99 -5.82 -4.74
C ALA A 43 -4.50 -5.95 -4.99
N ASP A 44 -5.31 -5.79 -3.94
CA ASP A 44 -6.76 -5.94 -4.02
C ASP A 44 -7.43 -4.81 -4.81
N CYS A 45 -6.98 -3.55 -4.62
CA CYS A 45 -7.41 -2.44 -5.46
C CYS A 45 -7.02 -2.65 -6.92
N SER A 46 -5.87 -3.27 -7.20
CA SER A 46 -5.46 -3.56 -8.58
C SER A 46 -6.33 -4.63 -9.23
N ARG A 47 -6.82 -5.62 -8.46
CA ARG A 47 -7.81 -6.60 -8.92
C ARG A 47 -9.16 -5.94 -9.19
N ALA A 48 -9.61 -5.05 -8.32
CA ALA A 48 -10.85 -4.29 -8.53
C ALA A 48 -10.79 -3.45 -9.83
N ILE A 49 -9.67 -2.77 -10.07
CA ILE A 49 -9.44 -1.97 -11.29
C ILE A 49 -9.38 -2.85 -12.56
N GLN A 50 -8.90 -4.08 -12.47
CA GLN A 50 -8.90 -5.02 -13.61
C GLN A 50 -10.31 -5.47 -13.99
N LEU A 51 -11.23 -5.54 -13.02
CA LEU A 51 -12.61 -5.94 -13.24
C LEU A 51 -13.48 -4.75 -13.70
N ASP A 52 -13.31 -3.58 -13.08
CA ASP A 52 -13.89 -2.33 -13.54
C ASP A 52 -12.85 -1.20 -13.49
N GLY A 53 -12.30 -0.91 -14.66
CA GLY A 53 -11.34 0.16 -14.84
C GLY A 53 -11.95 1.56 -14.84
N HIS A 54 -13.27 1.73 -14.78
CA HIS A 54 -13.90 3.06 -14.80
C HIS A 54 -14.07 3.64 -13.40
N ARG A 55 -14.19 2.80 -12.37
CA ARG A 55 -14.48 3.25 -11.02
C ARG A 55 -13.30 4.00 -10.38
N LEU A 56 -13.52 5.29 -10.14
CA LEU A 56 -12.50 6.20 -9.61
C LEU A 56 -12.08 5.82 -8.18
N GLU A 57 -13.01 5.29 -7.39
CA GLU A 57 -12.81 4.93 -5.99
C GLU A 57 -11.66 3.94 -5.79
N HIS A 58 -11.56 2.89 -6.62
CA HIS A 58 -10.47 1.92 -6.52
C HIS A 58 -9.11 2.54 -6.82
N ARG A 59 -9.05 3.46 -7.79
CA ARG A 59 -7.82 4.20 -8.10
C ARG A 59 -7.43 5.12 -6.94
N LEU A 60 -8.40 5.80 -6.34
CA LEU A 60 -8.17 6.67 -5.18
C LEU A 60 -7.67 5.87 -3.99
N ASN A 61 -8.33 4.76 -3.65
CA ASN A 61 -7.93 3.88 -2.54
C ASN A 61 -6.52 3.29 -2.77
N ARG A 62 -6.19 2.91 -4.01
CA ARG A 62 -4.84 2.49 -4.38
C ARG A 62 -3.81 3.60 -4.22
N GLY A 63 -4.14 4.83 -4.63
CA GLY A 63 -3.28 5.99 -4.45
C GLY A 63 -3.03 6.32 -2.98
N VAL A 64 -4.06 6.23 -2.14
CA VAL A 64 -3.95 6.39 -0.68
C VAL A 64 -3.03 5.31 -0.10
N ALA A 65 -3.18 4.05 -0.52
CA ALA A 65 -2.31 2.97 -0.08
C ALA A 65 -0.84 3.24 -0.44
N PHE A 66 -0.53 3.61 -1.68
CA PHE A 66 0.83 3.97 -2.11
C PHE A 66 1.42 5.15 -1.31
N TYR A 67 0.64 6.21 -1.11
CA TYR A 67 1.07 7.37 -0.34
C TYR A 67 1.43 6.97 1.10
N ARG A 68 0.61 6.11 1.72
CA ARG A 68 0.84 5.64 3.09
C ARG A 68 2.03 4.67 3.19
N THR A 69 2.24 3.77 2.23
CA THR A 69 3.44 2.91 2.19
C THR A 69 4.72 3.74 2.13
N GLY A 70 4.78 4.75 1.26
CA GLY A 70 5.93 5.65 1.15
C GLY A 70 6.19 6.42 2.44
N ASN A 71 5.14 6.93 3.09
CA ASN A 71 5.25 7.59 4.38
C ASN A 71 5.74 6.63 5.49
N PHE A 72 5.24 5.40 5.50
CA PHE A 72 5.65 4.38 6.47
C PHE A 72 7.14 4.03 6.32
N HIS A 73 7.59 3.81 5.09
CA HIS A 73 9.00 3.54 4.79
C HIS A 73 9.89 4.72 5.23
N TYR A 74 9.50 5.95 4.89
CA TYR A 74 10.21 7.15 5.32
C TYR A 74 10.29 7.24 6.85
N ARG A 75 9.19 7.03 7.57
CA ARG A 75 9.14 7.08 9.05
C ARG A 75 10.05 6.05 9.70
N ILE A 76 10.12 4.83 9.17
CA ILE A 76 11.03 3.78 9.68
C ILE A 76 12.48 4.19 9.45
N LEU A 77 12.80 4.64 8.23
CA LEU A 77 14.15 5.05 7.88
C LEU A 77 14.64 6.20 8.76
N THR A 78 13.83 7.23 9.00
CA THR A 78 14.22 8.36 9.87
C THR A 78 14.51 7.90 11.31
N ARG A 79 13.72 6.98 11.86
CA ARG A 79 13.96 6.43 13.22
C ARG A 79 15.23 5.60 13.30
N LEU A 80 15.47 4.75 12.31
CA LEU A 80 16.69 3.95 12.22
C LEU A 80 17.92 4.87 12.12
N TRP A 81 17.87 5.84 11.22
CA TRP A 81 18.96 6.80 11.02
C TRP A 81 19.28 7.60 12.28
N ARG A 82 18.24 8.08 12.99
CA ARG A 82 18.39 8.76 14.28
C ARG A 82 19.04 7.87 15.34
N SER A 83 18.68 6.59 15.37
CA SER A 83 19.24 5.62 16.33
C SER A 83 20.72 5.36 16.04
N ILE A 84 21.08 5.16 14.77
CA ILE A 84 22.47 4.99 14.32
C ILE A 84 23.31 6.21 14.68
N ALA A 85 22.81 7.43 14.43
CA ALA A 85 23.51 8.67 14.76
C ALA A 85 23.82 8.79 16.26
N ILE A 86 22.90 8.39 17.15
CA ILE A 86 23.12 8.40 18.60
C ILE A 86 24.21 7.40 19.01
N ILE A 87 24.18 6.18 18.46
CA ILE A 87 25.19 5.15 18.73
C ILE A 87 26.57 5.64 18.29
N PHE A 88 26.66 6.21 17.09
CA PHE A 88 27.91 6.75 16.55
C PHE A 88 28.44 7.92 17.38
N ALA A 89 27.58 8.85 17.79
CA ALA A 89 27.98 9.97 18.67
C ALA A 89 28.49 9.46 20.03
N ARG A 90 27.84 8.45 20.61
CA ARG A 90 28.29 7.81 21.86
C ARG A 90 29.62 7.09 21.71
N TYR A 91 29.85 6.41 20.57
CA TYR A 91 31.12 5.77 20.28
C TYR A 91 32.26 6.79 20.25
N LEU A 92 32.08 7.90 19.52
CA LEU A 92 33.10 8.96 19.42
C LEU A 92 33.45 9.62 20.76
N THR A 93 32.47 9.81 21.66
CA THR A 93 32.74 10.38 22.99
C THR A 93 33.47 9.42 23.91
N THR A 94 33.22 8.11 23.80
CA THR A 94 33.97 7.09 24.56
C THR A 94 35.35 6.79 23.97
N ALA A 95 35.50 6.96 22.66
CA ALA A 95 36.73 6.70 21.93
C ALA A 95 37.69 7.89 21.88
N ALA A 96 37.33 9.05 22.46
CA ALA A 96 38.26 10.13 22.72
C ALA A 96 39.01 9.84 24.04
N PRO A 97 40.24 9.27 24.00
CA PRO A 97 41.04 9.17 25.22
C PRO A 97 41.35 10.56 25.72
N ALA A 98 41.30 10.69 27.04
CA ALA A 98 41.67 11.89 27.77
C ALA A 98 43.07 12.37 27.38
N THR A 99 43.19 13.29 26.43
CA THR A 99 44.31 14.23 26.37
C THR A 99 44.08 15.33 27.39
N ARG A 100 44.02 14.90 28.66
CA ARG A 100 44.27 15.74 29.83
C ARG A 100 45.69 15.45 30.30
N TRP A 101 46.65 15.83 29.46
CA TRP A 101 48.02 16.16 29.87
C TRP A 101 48.16 17.60 29.35
N GLY A 102 48.23 18.66 30.16
CA GLY A 102 49.03 18.79 31.37
C GLY A 102 50.26 19.58 30.98
N LEU A 103 50.22 20.90 31.26
CA LEU A 103 51.29 21.91 31.13
C LEU A 103 51.55 22.47 29.73
#